data_AF-A0A3Q9FPX6-F1
#
_entry.id   AF-A0A3Q9FPX6-F1
#
_cell.length_a   1.000
_cell.length_b   1.000
_cell.length_c   1.000
_cell.angle_alpha   90.00
_cell.angle_beta   90.00
_cell.angle_gamma   90.00
#
_symmetry.space_group_name_H-M   'P 1'
#
loop_
_entity.id
_entity.type
_entity.pdbx_description
1 polymer ?
#
loop_
_entity_poly.entity_id
_entity_poly.type
_entity_poly.pdbx_seq_one_letter_code
_entity_poly.pdbx_strand_id
1 'polypeptide(L)'
;MEITSPETKTSEIWAELPFTDKKYEISNHGRVKSYARSQKGELIKGRDIGGGYLSIDCKVEGKKKSFYVHRLVAELYLDKPTEEGQIVIHKDGNKSNNEFINLEWCTLKTRFATKRKYIPDYSEKFVKSCKASKKTTEKPMDGHEYYKYKNKYHRISDNGSCLFIRVNEDGKWKSLAIAEVILRDLSKLKPSKAHKLAYRDWDYKNLNPVNLFWETQADKSTRLLEQRPLQLDRIRKMGQSHRKEIAQRKKDLIKKYLDEGKSIAKISRLLNIGYTRLYNYINENDLSAITQYSKKEESIID
;
A
#
# COMPACT_ATOMS: atom_id res chain seq x y z
N MET A 1 43.41 30.48 40.74
CA MET A 1 42.63 31.53 40.07
C MET A 1 41.54 30.83 39.29
N GLU A 2 40.34 30.80 39.86
CA GLU A 2 39.16 30.19 39.24
C GLU A 2 38.75 31.03 38.04
N ILE A 3 38.67 30.40 36.87
CA ILE A 3 38.21 31.04 35.64
C ILE A 3 36.68 30.96 35.66
N THR A 4 36.03 31.95 36.28
CA THR A 4 34.59 32.13 36.19
C THR A 4 34.26 32.73 34.83
N SER A 5 33.64 31.92 33.97
CA SER A 5 33.09 32.36 32.69
C SER A 5 31.88 33.28 32.92
N PRO A 6 31.71 34.37 32.16
CA PRO A 6 30.56 35.25 32.31
C PRO A 6 29.34 34.59 31.65
N GLU A 7 28.52 33.90 32.44
CA GLU A 7 27.16 33.55 32.01
C GLU A 7 26.34 34.84 31.89
N THR A 8 26.28 35.43 30.69
CA THR A 8 25.26 36.43 30.37
C THR A 8 23.92 35.72 30.33
N LYS A 9 23.29 35.59 31.50
CA LYS A 9 21.92 35.11 31.64
C LYS A 9 21.01 36.14 30.97
N THR A 10 20.72 35.95 29.69
CA THR A 10 19.80 36.80 28.95
C THR A 10 18.49 36.85 29.72
N SER A 11 17.99 38.06 30.00
CA SER A 11 16.68 38.24 30.62
C SER A 11 15.62 37.53 29.77
N GLU A 12 14.66 36.89 30.43
CA GLU A 12 13.56 36.26 29.71
C GLU A 12 12.64 37.34 29.14
N ILE A 13 12.52 37.35 27.81
CA ILE A 13 11.65 38.26 27.08
C ILE A 13 10.43 37.45 26.64
N TRP A 14 9.25 38.06 26.74
CA TRP A 14 7.98 37.48 26.32
C TRP A 14 7.42 38.25 25.14
N ALA A 15 6.92 37.54 24.12
CA ALA A 15 6.34 38.12 22.92
C ALA A 15 4.95 37.52 22.67
N GLU A 16 4.00 38.39 22.31
CA GLU A 16 2.63 37.99 21.95
C GLU A 16 2.60 37.27 20.60
N LEU A 17 1.75 36.26 20.46
CA LEU A 17 1.51 35.61 19.17
C LEU A 17 0.46 36.39 18.37
N PRO A 18 0.83 37.05 17.24
CA PRO A 18 -0.03 38.01 16.55
C PRO A 18 -1.31 37.38 16.00
N PHE A 19 -1.28 36.09 15.66
CA PHE A 19 -2.41 35.36 15.09
C PHE A 19 -3.38 34.78 16.14
N THR A 20 -3.21 35.08 17.43
CA THR A 20 -3.99 34.45 18.53
C THR A 20 -4.88 35.41 19.31
N ASP A 21 -5.20 36.59 18.76
CA ASP A 21 -5.95 37.65 19.47
C ASP A 21 -5.35 37.99 20.85
N LYS A 22 -4.01 37.97 20.97
CA LYS A 22 -3.27 38.22 22.23
C LYS A 22 -3.55 37.24 23.38
N LYS A 23 -4.05 36.04 23.09
CA LYS A 23 -4.35 35.03 24.12
C LYS A 23 -3.15 34.19 24.54
N TYR A 24 -2.05 34.27 23.79
CA TYR A 24 -0.86 33.46 24.03
C TYR A 24 0.41 34.29 23.87
N GLU A 25 1.35 34.05 24.77
CA GLU A 25 2.70 34.59 24.72
C GLU A 25 3.71 33.46 24.73
N ILE A 26 4.86 33.70 24.10
CA ILE A 26 5.98 32.78 24.09
C ILE A 26 7.26 33.51 24.44
N SER A 27 8.07 32.87 25.29
CA SER A 27 9.34 33.42 25.71
C SER A 27 10.49 33.03 24.77
N ASN A 28 11.57 33.79 24.83
CA ASN A 28 12.82 33.48 24.14
C ASN A 28 13.43 32.12 24.55
N HIS A 29 13.08 31.58 25.72
CA HIS A 29 13.44 30.22 26.16
C HIS A 29 12.47 29.13 25.65
N GLY A 30 11.46 29.49 24.86
CA GLY A 30 10.46 28.55 24.34
C GLY A 30 9.41 28.10 25.36
N ARG A 31 9.18 28.88 26.42
CA ARG A 31 8.05 28.68 27.35
C ARG A 31 6.81 29.40 26.83
N VAL A 32 5.64 28.81 27.03
CA VAL A 32 4.37 29.34 26.49
C VAL A 32 3.43 29.67 27.64
N LYS A 33 2.89 30.89 27.64
CA LYS A 33 1.82 31.34 28.54
C LYS A 33 0.50 31.46 27.78
N SER A 34 -0.59 31.09 28.43
CA SER A 34 -1.94 31.28 27.93
C SER A 34 -2.77 32.11 28.88
N TYR A 35 -3.43 33.10 28.30
CA TYR A 35 -4.37 33.99 28.94
C TYR A 35 -5.83 33.57 28.69
N ALA A 36 -6.05 32.39 28.10
CA ALA A 36 -7.38 31.92 27.75
C ALA A 36 -8.27 31.58 28.97
N ARG A 37 -7.66 31.26 30.12
CA ARG A 37 -8.36 30.86 31.36
C ARG A 37 -8.17 31.84 32.51
N SER A 38 -7.06 32.56 32.52
CA SER A 38 -6.68 33.46 33.61
C SER A 38 -6.02 34.71 33.03
N GLN A 39 -6.40 35.88 33.53
CA GLN A 39 -5.82 37.16 33.14
C GLN A 39 -4.36 37.31 33.61
N LYS A 40 -3.91 36.47 34.54
CA LYS A 40 -2.50 36.42 35.00
C LYS A 40 -1.58 35.59 34.09
N GLY A 41 -2.15 34.82 33.15
CA GLY A 41 -1.41 33.93 32.25
C GLY A 41 -0.93 32.65 32.94
N GLU A 42 -1.27 31.49 32.40
CA GLU A 42 -0.82 30.18 32.89
C GLU A 42 0.25 29.59 31.97
N LEU A 43 1.32 29.03 32.54
CA LEU A 43 2.32 28.28 31.79
C LEU A 43 1.74 26.96 31.27
N ILE A 44 1.76 26.76 29.96
CA ILE A 44 1.31 25.52 29.33
C ILE A 44 2.51 24.64 29.01
N LYS A 45 2.39 23.35 29.31
CA LYS A 45 3.31 22.32 28.84
C LYS A 45 2.94 21.92 27.40
N GLY A 46 3.88 22.04 26.48
CA GLY A 46 3.71 21.52 25.12
C GLY A 46 3.57 20.01 25.09
N ARG A 47 2.92 19.48 24.05
CA ARG A 47 2.81 18.05 23.76
C ARG A 47 3.91 17.66 22.77
N ASP A 48 4.61 16.56 23.01
CA ASP A 48 5.48 15.93 22.01
C ASP A 48 4.61 15.18 20.98
N ILE A 49 4.69 15.58 19.70
CA ILE A 49 3.95 14.93 18.60
C ILE A 49 4.69 13.70 18.06
N GLY A 50 5.89 13.43 18.57
CA GLY A 50 6.73 12.32 18.14
C GLY A 50 8.06 12.81 17.61
N GLY A 51 9.11 12.09 17.99
CA GLY A 51 10.48 12.42 17.60
C GLY A 51 11.07 13.62 18.36
N GLY A 52 10.46 14.08 19.45
CA GLY A 52 11.03 15.06 20.39
C GLY A 52 10.67 16.53 20.12
N TYR A 53 9.74 16.81 19.19
CA TYR A 53 9.34 18.18 18.88
C TYR A 53 8.12 18.59 19.68
N LEU A 54 8.29 19.60 20.53
CA LEU A 54 7.20 20.17 21.33
C LEU A 54 6.25 21.02 20.46
N SER A 55 4.96 20.84 20.72
CA SER A 55 3.86 21.53 20.06
C SER A 55 2.85 22.09 21.06
N ILE A 56 2.13 23.12 20.66
CA ILE A 56 1.02 23.71 21.41
C ILE A 56 -0.23 23.81 20.53
N ASP A 57 -1.40 23.61 21.13
CA ASP A 57 -2.68 23.80 20.47
C ASP A 57 -3.22 25.20 20.82
N CYS A 58 -3.23 26.10 19.84
CA CYS A 58 -3.76 27.46 19.98
C CYS A 58 -5.15 27.57 19.34
N LYS A 59 -6.04 28.35 19.95
CA LYS A 59 -7.34 28.68 19.34
C LYS A 59 -7.19 29.92 18.47
N VAL A 60 -7.32 29.75 17.16
CA VAL A 60 -7.23 30.79 16.14
C VAL A 60 -8.56 30.83 15.40
N GLU A 61 -9.24 31.99 15.38
CA GLU A 61 -10.53 32.17 14.69
C GLU A 61 -11.57 31.09 15.03
N GLY A 62 -11.66 30.72 16.32
CA GLY A 62 -12.60 29.69 16.79
C GLY A 62 -12.14 28.24 16.59
N LYS A 63 -11.14 27.97 15.75
CA LYS A 63 -10.61 26.62 15.47
C LYS A 63 -9.32 26.34 16.26
N LYS A 64 -9.12 25.09 16.66
CA LYS A 64 -7.85 24.65 17.29
C LYS A 64 -6.84 24.36 16.18
N LYS A 65 -5.66 24.99 16.23
CA LYS A 65 -4.53 24.73 15.34
C LYS A 65 -3.30 24.40 16.17
N SER A 66 -2.55 23.37 15.77
CA SER A 66 -1.31 22.95 16.44
C SER A 66 -0.11 23.65 15.82
N PHE A 67 0.75 24.22 16.65
CA PHE A 67 1.96 24.93 16.25
C PHE A 67 3.18 24.34 16.95
N TYR A 68 4.31 24.25 16.25
CA TYR A 68 5.57 23.81 16.82
C TYR A 68 6.24 24.93 17.61
N VAL A 69 6.63 24.66 18.86
CA VAL A 69 7.20 25.68 19.76
C VAL A 69 8.48 26.27 19.18
N HIS A 70 9.43 25.44 18.74
CA HIS A 70 10.69 25.90 18.13
C HIS A 70 10.46 26.83 16.93
N ARG A 71 9.43 26.57 16.12
CA ARG A 71 9.13 27.41 14.97
C ARG A 71 8.58 28.77 15.39
N LEU A 72 7.69 28.80 16.38
CA LEU A 72 7.16 30.05 16.91
C LEU A 72 8.26 30.91 17.54
N VAL A 73 9.19 30.32 18.29
CA VAL A 73 10.34 31.04 18.84
C VAL A 73 11.19 31.61 17.72
N ALA A 74 11.50 30.82 16.70
CA ALA A 74 12.29 31.28 15.56
C ALA A 74 11.59 32.39 14.75
N GLU A 75 10.27 32.34 14.61
CA GLU A 75 9.50 33.38 13.89
C GLU A 75 9.44 34.72 14.66
N LEU A 76 9.62 34.71 15.98
CA LEU A 76 9.55 35.91 16.83
C LEU A 76 10.90 36.49 17.22
N TYR A 77 11.90 35.64 17.45
CA TYR A 77 13.20 36.04 18.02
C TYR A 77 14.37 35.89 17.05
N LEU A 78 14.17 35.29 15.88
CA LEU A 78 15.19 35.22 14.83
C LEU A 78 14.75 36.02 13.61
N ASP A 79 15.70 36.69 12.98
CA ASP A 79 15.45 37.38 11.72
C ASP A 79 15.01 36.37 10.67
N LYS A 80 13.77 36.54 10.20
CA LYS A 80 13.19 35.68 9.18
C LYS A 80 13.91 35.91 7.86
N PRO A 81 14.56 34.90 7.27
CA PRO A 81 15.22 35.09 6.00
C PRO A 81 14.19 35.22 4.86
N THR A 82 14.59 35.87 3.78
CA THR A 82 13.74 36.24 2.64
C THR A 82 13.35 35.07 1.73
N GLU A 83 14.00 33.90 1.87
CA GLU A 83 13.80 32.75 0.98
C GLU A 83 12.62 31.87 1.41
N GLU A 84 11.84 31.38 0.44
CA GLU A 84 10.75 30.43 0.69
C GLU A 84 11.27 29.01 1.01
N GLY A 85 10.50 28.25 1.81
CA GLY A 85 10.78 26.83 2.07
C GLY A 85 11.82 26.56 3.17
N GLN A 86 12.03 27.52 4.07
CA GLN A 86 12.97 27.38 5.18
C GLN A 86 12.41 26.57 6.35
N ILE A 87 13.31 25.86 7.01
CA ILE A 87 13.05 25.03 8.18
C ILE A 87 13.94 25.49 9.33
N VAL A 88 13.49 25.26 10.56
CA VAL A 88 14.25 25.58 11.76
C VAL A 88 14.96 24.33 12.25
N ILE A 89 16.23 24.47 12.64
CA ILE A 89 17.02 23.40 13.24
C ILE A 89 17.48 23.77 14.65
N HIS A 90 17.69 22.75 15.48
CA HIS A 90 18.34 22.85 16.78
C HIS A 90 19.84 22.61 16.63
N LYS A 91 20.67 23.55 17.11
CA LYS A 91 22.14 23.51 17.02
C LYS A 91 22.71 22.39 17.86
N ASP A 92 22.22 22.21 19.10
CA ASP A 92 22.64 21.15 20.03
C ASP A 92 22.11 19.74 19.65
N GLY A 93 21.16 19.66 18.70
CA GLY A 93 20.50 18.42 18.31
C GLY A 93 19.42 17.93 19.28
N ASN A 94 19.23 18.60 20.41
CA ASN A 94 18.16 18.34 21.37
C ASN A 94 16.90 19.13 20.98
N LYS A 95 15.92 18.43 20.42
CA LYS A 95 14.67 19.02 19.92
C LYS A 95 13.75 19.57 21.02
N SER A 96 14.03 19.24 22.29
CA SER A 96 13.30 19.79 23.44
C SER A 96 13.84 21.15 23.88
N ASN A 97 15.08 21.50 23.50
CA ASN A 97 15.71 22.78 23.83
C ASN A 97 15.27 23.87 22.83
N ASN A 98 14.15 24.51 23.10
CA ASN A 98 13.55 25.52 22.20
C ASN A 98 14.03 26.95 22.46
N GLU A 99 15.17 27.13 23.12
CA GLU A 99 15.75 28.45 23.33
C GLU A 99 16.19 29.08 22.00
N PHE A 100 15.88 30.35 21.78
CA PHE A 100 16.09 31.01 20.49
C PHE A 100 17.55 30.95 20.01
N ILE A 101 18.51 31.01 20.95
CA ILE A 101 19.96 30.91 20.67
C ILE A 101 20.31 29.54 20.10
N ASN A 102 19.60 28.49 20.52
CA ASN A 102 19.77 27.13 20.02
C ASN A 102 19.11 26.89 18.66
N LEU A 103 18.36 27.85 18.13
CA LEU A 103 17.63 27.71 16.88
C LEU A 103 18.34 28.44 15.72
N GLU A 104 18.18 27.92 14.51
CA GLU A 104 18.69 28.52 13.28
C GLU A 104 17.80 28.17 12.08
N TRP A 105 17.59 29.14 11.19
CA TRP A 105 16.92 28.94 9.92
C TRP A 105 17.87 28.30 8.90
N CYS A 106 17.43 27.25 8.21
CA CYS A 106 18.15 26.65 7.09
C CYS A 106 17.20 26.21 5.98
N THR A 107 17.73 25.91 4.79
CA THR A 107 16.95 25.32 3.70
C THR A 107 17.03 23.79 3.77
N LEU A 108 16.13 23.10 3.06
CA LEU A 108 16.22 21.63 2.91
C LEU A 108 17.56 21.17 2.35
N LYS A 109 18.17 21.97 1.46
CA LYS A 109 19.47 21.68 0.84
C LYS A 109 20.62 21.83 1.85
N THR A 110 20.60 22.87 2.68
CA THR A 110 21.70 23.18 3.60
C THR A 110 21.58 22.50 4.97
N ARG A 111 20.40 21.99 5.34
CA ARG A 111 20.10 21.35 6.63
C ARG A 111 21.21 20.43 7.16
N PHE A 112 21.71 19.51 6.33
CA PHE A 112 22.72 18.54 6.78
C PHE A 112 24.08 19.20 7.00
N ALA A 113 24.46 20.16 6.14
CA ALA A 113 25.69 20.91 6.30
C ALA A 113 25.63 21.79 7.56
N THR A 114 24.53 22.50 7.79
CA THR A 114 24.34 23.33 8.98
C THR A 114 24.36 22.47 10.25
N LYS A 115 23.70 21.30 10.26
CA LYS A 115 23.78 20.39 11.42
C LYS A 115 25.18 19.85 11.68
N ARG A 116 25.98 19.57 10.64
CA ARG A 116 27.38 19.13 10.80
C ARG A 116 28.27 20.20 11.43
N LYS A 117 27.97 21.48 11.20
CA LYS A 117 28.70 22.60 11.83
C LYS A 117 28.64 22.54 13.35
N TYR A 118 27.49 22.16 13.91
CA TYR A 118 27.27 22.11 15.36
C TYR A 118 27.45 20.70 15.95
N ILE A 119 27.20 19.66 15.16
CA ILE A 119 27.28 18.25 15.56
C ILE A 119 28.17 17.52 14.54
N PRO A 120 29.50 17.49 14.74
CA PRO A 120 30.44 16.88 13.77
C PRO A 120 30.13 15.41 13.47
N ASP A 121 29.66 14.65 14.47
CA ASP A 121 29.29 13.24 14.38
C ASP A 121 27.84 12.99 13.87
N TYR A 122 27.15 14.03 13.40
CA TYR A 122 25.75 13.89 12.92
C TYR A 122 25.63 12.92 11.72
N SER A 123 26.74 12.67 11.01
CA SER A 123 26.75 11.86 9.79
C SER A 123 27.01 10.36 9.99
N GLU A 124 27.82 9.92 10.95
CA GLU A 124 28.18 8.50 11.05
C GLU A 124 26.99 7.61 11.44
N LYS A 125 26.10 8.13 12.30
CA LYS A 125 24.88 7.43 12.74
C LYS A 125 23.81 7.34 11.65
N PHE A 126 23.70 8.33 10.75
CA PHE A 126 22.70 8.35 9.67
C PHE A 126 23.18 7.67 8.37
N VAL A 127 24.47 7.79 8.04
CA VAL A 127 25.07 7.18 6.84
C VAL A 127 25.02 5.65 6.89
N LYS A 128 24.97 5.03 8.09
CA LYS A 128 24.75 3.58 8.22
C LYS A 128 23.42 3.11 7.61
N SER A 129 22.39 3.97 7.52
CA SER A 129 21.11 3.61 6.87
C SER A 129 21.12 3.73 5.34
N CYS A 130 22.07 4.48 4.78
CA CYS A 130 22.20 4.71 3.34
C CYS A 130 23.34 3.91 2.69
N LYS A 131 23.94 2.92 3.38
CA LYS A 131 24.90 2.03 2.74
C LYS A 131 24.16 1.23 1.68
N ALA A 132 24.37 1.61 0.41
CA ALA A 132 24.13 0.77 -0.74
C ALA A 132 24.58 -0.65 -0.38
N SER A 133 23.65 -1.60 -0.48
CA SER A 133 23.86 -3.01 -0.15
C SER A 133 25.23 -3.44 -0.68
N LYS A 134 26.17 -3.74 0.23
CA LYS A 134 27.47 -4.31 -0.14
C LYS A 134 27.14 -5.53 -1.00
N LYS A 135 27.56 -5.55 -2.26
CA LYS A 135 27.38 -6.70 -3.16
C LYS A 135 28.23 -7.85 -2.60
N THR A 136 27.69 -8.60 -1.66
CA THR A 136 28.38 -9.71 -1.01
C THR A 136 28.38 -10.92 -1.95
N THR A 137 29.59 -11.33 -2.31
CA THR A 137 29.89 -12.61 -2.98
C THR A 137 29.77 -13.79 -2.00
N GLU A 138 29.84 -13.52 -0.70
CA GLU A 138 29.72 -14.49 0.38
C GLU A 138 28.28 -14.61 0.89
N LYS A 139 27.91 -15.80 1.38
CA LYS A 139 26.57 -16.08 1.92
C LYS A 139 26.41 -15.37 3.28
N PRO A 140 25.40 -14.50 3.47
CA PRO A 140 25.15 -13.87 4.76
C PRO A 140 24.78 -14.90 5.85
N MET A 141 25.25 -14.68 7.08
CA MET A 141 24.94 -15.49 8.27
C MET A 141 23.89 -14.80 9.15
N ASP A 142 22.73 -14.46 8.58
CA ASP A 142 21.65 -13.73 9.27
C ASP A 142 20.40 -14.61 9.53
N GLY A 143 20.52 -15.92 9.34
CA GLY A 143 19.43 -16.88 9.53
C GLY A 143 18.37 -16.87 8.41
N HIS A 144 18.53 -16.05 7.37
CA HIS A 144 17.67 -16.10 6.19
C HIS A 144 18.16 -17.11 5.15
N GLU A 145 17.24 -17.60 4.33
CA GLU A 145 17.57 -18.46 3.20
C GLU A 145 18.02 -17.61 2.00
N TYR A 146 19.06 -18.09 1.31
CA TYR A 146 19.66 -17.43 0.16
C TYR A 146 19.81 -18.40 -1.01
N TYR A 147 19.56 -17.90 -2.21
CA TYR A 147 19.80 -18.61 -3.46
C TYR A 147 20.95 -17.94 -4.23
N LYS A 148 21.87 -18.74 -4.77
CA LYS A 148 23.03 -18.25 -5.53
C LYS A 148 22.63 -18.08 -7.00
N TYR A 149 22.69 -16.85 -7.50
CA TYR A 149 22.40 -16.51 -8.90
C TYR A 149 23.48 -15.60 -9.45
N LYS A 150 24.04 -15.90 -10.64
CA LYS A 150 25.14 -15.14 -11.27
C LYS A 150 26.29 -14.79 -10.31
N ASN A 151 26.74 -15.79 -9.53
CA ASN A 151 27.79 -15.66 -8.50
C ASN A 151 27.50 -14.68 -7.35
N LYS A 152 26.23 -14.37 -7.10
CA LYS A 152 25.80 -13.56 -5.95
C LYS A 152 24.71 -14.27 -5.17
N TYR A 153 24.70 -14.08 -3.86
CA TYR A 153 23.64 -14.59 -3.00
C TYR A 153 22.49 -13.59 -2.95
N HIS A 154 21.29 -14.05 -3.26
CA HIS A 154 20.06 -13.28 -3.19
C HIS A 154 19.14 -13.88 -2.14
N ARG A 155 18.58 -13.04 -1.28
CA ARG A 155 17.63 -13.47 -0.25
C ARG A 155 16.39 -14.06 -0.92
N ILE A 156 16.00 -15.24 -0.45
CA ILE A 156 14.77 -15.91 -0.89
C ILE A 156 13.58 -15.21 -0.24
N SER A 157 12.57 -14.92 -1.04
CA SER A 157 11.28 -14.39 -0.61
C SER A 157 10.17 -15.33 -1.04
N ASP A 158 9.11 -15.39 -0.23
CA ASP A 158 7.94 -16.23 -0.44
C ASP A 158 6.71 -15.34 -0.69
N ASN A 159 5.93 -15.64 -1.72
CA ASN A 159 4.66 -14.98 -2.02
C ASN A 159 3.43 -15.90 -1.82
N GLY A 160 3.62 -17.08 -1.24
CA GLY A 160 2.58 -18.10 -1.02
C GLY A 160 2.26 -18.96 -2.24
N SER A 161 2.94 -18.75 -3.37
CA SER A 161 2.74 -19.50 -4.62
C SER A 161 4.04 -19.93 -5.31
N CYS A 162 5.14 -19.22 -5.05
CA CYS A 162 6.48 -19.58 -5.48
C CYS A 162 7.54 -18.88 -4.61
N LEU A 163 8.71 -19.52 -4.52
CA LEU A 163 9.91 -18.90 -3.98
C LEU A 163 10.60 -18.07 -5.07
N PHE A 164 10.95 -16.83 -4.76
CA PHE A 164 11.54 -15.90 -5.73
C PHE A 164 12.70 -15.10 -5.13
N ILE A 165 13.55 -14.60 -6.01
CA ILE A 165 14.62 -13.67 -5.69
C ILE A 165 14.41 -12.35 -6.43
N ARG A 166 14.83 -11.24 -5.81
CA ARG A 166 14.89 -9.94 -6.48
C ARG A 166 16.31 -9.69 -6.98
N VAL A 167 16.41 -9.43 -8.28
CA VAL A 167 17.67 -9.14 -8.96
C VAL A 167 17.57 -7.78 -9.65
N ASN A 168 18.66 -7.05 -9.69
CA ASN A 168 18.77 -5.81 -10.47
C ASN A 168 19.59 -6.14 -11.72
N GLU A 169 18.93 -6.16 -12.87
CA GLU A 169 19.56 -6.33 -14.18
C GLU A 169 19.44 -5.01 -14.94
N ASP A 170 20.58 -4.43 -15.32
CA ASP A 170 20.67 -3.22 -16.14
C ASP A 170 19.85 -2.03 -15.58
N GLY A 171 19.86 -1.87 -14.26
CA GLY A 171 19.13 -0.80 -13.57
C GLY A 171 17.64 -1.06 -13.37
N LYS A 172 17.12 -2.20 -13.82
CA LYS A 172 15.72 -2.61 -13.63
C LYS A 172 15.63 -3.76 -12.63
N TRP A 173 14.80 -3.56 -11.61
CA TRP A 173 14.47 -4.62 -10.66
C TRP A 173 13.54 -5.64 -11.28
N LYS A 174 13.92 -6.92 -11.21
CA LYS A 174 13.12 -8.05 -11.66
C LYS A 174 12.97 -9.05 -10.51
N SER A 175 11.79 -9.65 -10.43
CA SER A 175 11.54 -10.80 -9.56
C SER A 175 11.68 -12.06 -10.40
N LEU A 176 12.62 -12.93 -10.05
CA LEU A 176 12.84 -14.21 -10.72
C LEU A 176 12.38 -15.34 -9.80
N ALA A 177 11.49 -16.20 -10.31
CA ALA A 177 11.11 -17.42 -9.60
C ALA A 177 12.29 -18.39 -9.60
N ILE A 178 12.66 -18.92 -8.43
CA ILE A 178 13.85 -19.78 -8.28
C ILE A 178 13.70 -21.06 -9.11
N ALA A 179 12.51 -21.66 -9.06
CA ALA A 179 12.19 -22.84 -9.85
C ALA A 179 12.31 -22.60 -11.37
N GLU A 180 11.98 -21.41 -11.87
CA GLU A 180 12.15 -21.07 -13.28
C GLU A 180 13.63 -20.94 -13.64
N VAL A 181 14.46 -20.37 -12.75
CA VAL A 181 15.91 -20.33 -12.93
C VAL A 181 16.49 -21.75 -13.00
N ILE A 182 16.11 -22.63 -12.07
CA ILE A 182 16.54 -24.03 -12.07
C ILE A 182 16.16 -24.74 -13.38
N LEU A 183 14.93 -24.55 -13.88
CA LEU A 183 14.51 -25.13 -15.16
C LEU A 183 15.33 -24.60 -16.34
N ARG A 184 15.64 -23.30 -16.36
CA ARG A 184 16.48 -22.69 -17.40
C ARG A 184 17.92 -23.24 -17.36
N ASP A 185 18.49 -23.40 -16.17
CA ASP A 185 19.84 -23.94 -15.98
C ASP A 185 19.92 -25.42 -16.44
N LEU A 186 18.82 -26.17 -16.32
CA LEU A 186 18.67 -27.53 -16.84
C LEU A 186 18.32 -27.60 -18.33
N SER A 187 18.39 -26.47 -19.05
CA SER A 187 18.00 -26.35 -20.47
C SER A 187 16.53 -26.74 -20.76
N LYS A 188 15.67 -26.79 -19.74
CA LYS A 188 14.22 -26.99 -19.88
C LYS A 188 13.54 -25.65 -20.12
N LEU A 189 13.74 -25.10 -21.31
CA LEU A 189 13.16 -23.82 -21.71
C LEU A 189 11.63 -23.89 -21.73
N LYS A 190 10.99 -22.76 -21.48
CA LYS A 190 9.54 -22.61 -21.49
C LYS A 190 9.01 -22.85 -22.93
N PRO A 191 8.16 -23.88 -23.18
CA PRO A 191 7.76 -24.24 -24.54
C PRO A 191 6.89 -23.20 -25.24
N SER A 192 5.96 -22.58 -24.50
CA SER A 192 5.04 -21.57 -25.03
C SER A 192 4.58 -20.63 -23.92
N LYS A 193 4.12 -19.42 -24.29
CA LYS A 193 3.54 -18.44 -23.34
C LYS A 193 2.42 -19.03 -22.48
N ALA A 194 1.66 -19.98 -23.02
CA ALA A 194 0.57 -20.68 -22.34
C ALA A 194 1.03 -21.59 -21.19
N HIS A 195 2.28 -22.03 -21.22
CA HIS A 195 2.84 -22.87 -20.17
C HIS A 195 3.17 -22.03 -18.93
N LYS A 196 2.85 -22.55 -17.76
CA LYS A 196 3.18 -21.99 -16.47
C LYS A 196 4.02 -22.98 -15.69
N LEU A 197 4.77 -22.46 -14.72
CA LEU A 197 5.54 -23.28 -13.81
C LEU A 197 4.58 -24.13 -12.96
N ALA A 198 4.86 -25.42 -12.87
CA ALA A 198 4.10 -26.37 -12.07
C ALA A 198 5.02 -27.25 -11.23
N TYR A 199 4.44 -27.75 -10.14
CA TYR A 199 5.04 -28.63 -9.16
C TYR A 199 4.26 -29.95 -9.17
N ARG A 200 4.94 -31.09 -9.27
CA ARG A 200 4.28 -32.41 -9.35
C ARG A 200 3.55 -32.74 -8.06
N ASP A 201 4.16 -32.42 -6.94
CA ASP A 201 3.63 -32.61 -5.58
C ASP A 201 2.73 -31.46 -5.09
N TRP A 202 2.54 -30.41 -5.90
CA TRP A 202 1.82 -29.19 -5.56
C TRP A 202 2.46 -28.34 -4.45
N ASP A 203 3.68 -28.67 -4.01
CA ASP A 203 4.45 -27.90 -3.03
C ASP A 203 5.47 -27.00 -3.74
N TYR A 204 5.22 -25.70 -3.68
CA TYR A 204 6.09 -24.71 -4.32
C TYR A 204 7.44 -24.52 -3.62
N LYS A 205 7.59 -25.03 -2.39
CA LYS A 205 8.84 -25.00 -1.63
C LYS A 205 9.78 -26.13 -2.05
N ASN A 206 9.24 -27.21 -2.61
CA ASN A 206 10.04 -28.31 -3.13
C ASN A 206 10.63 -27.95 -4.51
N LEU A 207 11.82 -27.34 -4.47
CA LEU A 207 12.59 -26.92 -5.65
C LEU A 207 13.40 -28.05 -6.30
N ASN A 208 13.11 -29.33 -5.99
CA ASN A 208 13.80 -30.45 -6.63
C ASN A 208 13.56 -30.42 -8.16
N PRO A 209 14.61 -30.44 -9.00
CA PRO A 209 14.51 -30.50 -10.47
C PRO A 209 13.50 -31.50 -11.06
N VAL A 210 13.27 -32.62 -10.38
CA VAL A 210 12.30 -33.66 -10.81
C VAL A 210 10.86 -33.21 -10.58
N ASN A 211 10.63 -32.41 -9.55
CA ASN A 211 9.32 -31.86 -9.18
C ASN A 211 8.89 -30.72 -10.11
N LEU A 212 9.84 -30.04 -10.73
CA LEU A 212 9.60 -28.87 -11.57
C LEU A 212 9.33 -29.24 -13.02
N PHE A 213 8.25 -28.70 -13.59
CA PHE A 213 7.95 -28.84 -15.02
C PHE A 213 7.07 -27.70 -15.53
N TRP A 214 6.94 -27.62 -16.86
CA TRP A 214 6.05 -26.69 -17.54
C TRP A 214 4.71 -27.36 -17.82
N GLU A 215 3.62 -26.73 -17.41
CA GLU A 215 2.27 -27.27 -17.54
C GLU A 215 1.33 -26.21 -18.14
N THR A 216 0.39 -26.59 -18.99
CA THR A 216 -0.65 -25.66 -19.44
C THR A 216 -1.80 -25.59 -18.44
N GLN A 217 -2.66 -24.57 -18.56
CA GLN A 217 -3.85 -24.50 -17.71
C GLN A 217 -4.81 -25.69 -17.94
N ALA A 218 -4.86 -26.22 -19.16
CA ALA A 218 -5.65 -27.40 -19.50
C ALA A 218 -5.10 -28.65 -18.80
N ASP A 219 -3.79 -28.89 -18.90
CA ASP A 219 -3.12 -30.04 -18.26
C ASP A 219 -3.22 -29.98 -16.72
N LYS A 220 -3.09 -28.77 -16.15
CA LYS A 220 -3.29 -28.55 -14.71
C LYS A 220 -4.71 -28.95 -14.29
N SER A 221 -5.70 -28.61 -15.13
CA SER A 221 -7.09 -28.96 -14.85
C SER A 221 -7.32 -30.47 -14.93
N THR A 222 -6.76 -31.16 -15.92
CA THR A 222 -6.90 -32.62 -16.04
C THR A 222 -6.24 -33.33 -14.86
N ARG A 223 -5.03 -32.93 -14.46
CA ARG A 223 -4.33 -33.48 -13.29
C ARG A 223 -5.10 -33.27 -11.97
N LEU A 224 -5.68 -32.08 -11.77
CA LEU A 224 -6.50 -31.79 -10.60
C LEU A 224 -7.76 -32.67 -10.56
N LEU A 225 -8.35 -32.91 -11.73
CA LEU A 225 -9.56 -33.71 -11.91
C LEU A 225 -9.28 -35.20 -11.69
N GLU A 226 -8.13 -35.71 -12.14
CA GLU A 226 -7.65 -37.07 -11.83
C GLU A 226 -7.46 -37.29 -10.32
N GLN A 227 -6.91 -36.32 -9.60
CA GLN A 227 -6.79 -36.39 -8.14
C GLN A 227 -8.12 -36.23 -7.39
N ARG A 228 -9.15 -35.64 -8.02
CA ARG A 228 -10.45 -35.34 -7.41
C ARG A 228 -11.62 -35.84 -8.28
N PRO A 229 -11.78 -37.16 -8.44
CA PRO A 229 -12.77 -37.75 -9.36
C PRO A 229 -14.22 -37.36 -9.01
N LEU A 230 -14.54 -37.13 -7.72
CA LEU A 230 -15.88 -36.71 -7.30
C LEU A 230 -16.23 -35.27 -7.73
N GLN A 231 -15.24 -34.38 -7.88
CA GLN A 231 -15.47 -33.03 -8.40
C GLN A 231 -15.78 -33.04 -9.90
N LEU A 232 -15.08 -33.90 -10.66
CA LEU A 232 -15.38 -34.19 -12.07
C LEU A 232 -16.84 -34.62 -12.24
N ASP A 233 -17.28 -35.60 -11.47
CA ASP A 233 -18.65 -36.10 -11.55
C ASP A 233 -19.68 -35.04 -11.20
N ARG A 234 -19.39 -34.17 -10.23
CA ARG A 234 -20.25 -33.03 -9.91
C ARG A 234 -20.34 -32.04 -11.08
N ILE A 235 -19.21 -31.67 -11.69
CA ILE A 235 -19.16 -30.76 -12.85
C ILE A 235 -19.89 -31.38 -14.05
N ARG A 236 -19.67 -32.67 -14.33
CA ARG A 236 -20.36 -33.43 -15.38
C ARG A 236 -21.87 -33.48 -15.12
N LYS A 237 -22.32 -33.78 -13.90
CA LYS A 237 -23.74 -33.77 -13.49
C LYS A 237 -24.38 -32.38 -13.62
N MET A 238 -23.65 -31.31 -13.28
CA MET A 238 -24.10 -29.93 -13.49
C MET A 238 -24.21 -29.53 -14.97
N GLY A 239 -23.28 -29.97 -15.81
CA GLY A 239 -23.36 -29.75 -17.27
C GLY A 239 -24.51 -30.54 -17.91
N GLN A 240 -24.75 -31.77 -17.46
CA GLN A 240 -25.86 -32.61 -17.94
C GLN A 240 -27.24 -32.04 -17.59
N SER A 241 -27.40 -31.34 -16.46
CA SER A 241 -28.70 -30.77 -16.07
C SER A 241 -29.24 -29.75 -17.07
N HIS A 242 -28.35 -29.03 -17.76
CA HIS A 242 -28.68 -28.09 -18.83
C HIS A 242 -29.04 -28.79 -20.14
N ARG A 243 -28.54 -30.01 -20.36
CA ARG A 243 -28.81 -30.85 -21.54
C ARG A 243 -30.02 -31.76 -21.39
N LYS A 244 -30.61 -31.88 -20.19
CA LYS A 244 -31.82 -32.67 -20.00
C LYS A 244 -32.94 -32.10 -20.88
N GLU A 245 -33.70 -32.98 -21.53
CA GLU A 245 -34.85 -32.57 -22.32
C GLU A 245 -35.89 -31.85 -21.45
N ILE A 246 -36.48 -30.77 -21.95
CA ILE A 246 -37.58 -30.09 -21.27
C ILE A 246 -38.81 -31.00 -21.35
N ALA A 247 -39.46 -31.29 -20.22
CA ALA A 247 -40.67 -32.11 -20.22
C ALA A 247 -41.75 -31.52 -21.15
N GLN A 248 -42.47 -32.38 -21.89
CA GLN A 248 -43.44 -31.94 -22.89
C GLN A 248 -44.46 -30.92 -22.35
N ARG A 249 -45.02 -31.16 -21.16
CA ARG A 249 -45.94 -30.23 -20.48
C ARG A 249 -45.37 -28.81 -20.32
N LYS A 250 -44.06 -28.70 -20.10
CA LYS A 250 -43.38 -27.39 -20.00
C LYS A 250 -43.14 -26.78 -21.38
N LYS A 251 -42.89 -27.58 -22.43
CA LYS A 251 -42.78 -27.09 -23.81
C LYS A 251 -44.07 -26.41 -24.28
N ASP A 252 -45.22 -27.02 -23.97
CA ASP A 252 -46.53 -26.47 -24.33
C ASP A 252 -46.79 -25.14 -23.61
N LEU A 253 -46.42 -25.04 -22.33
CA LEU A 253 -46.50 -23.80 -21.55
C LEU A 253 -45.52 -22.72 -22.02
N ILE A 254 -44.32 -23.09 -22.50
CA ILE A 254 -43.37 -22.13 -23.09
C ILE A 254 -44.00 -21.46 -24.30
N LYS A 255 -44.59 -22.25 -25.22
CA LYS A 255 -45.27 -21.69 -26.41
C LYS A 255 -46.39 -20.75 -26.00
N LYS A 256 -47.29 -21.20 -25.12
CA LYS A 256 -48.38 -20.36 -24.58
C LYS A 256 -47.88 -19.05 -23.98
N TYR A 257 -46.82 -19.07 -23.17
CA TYR A 257 -46.31 -17.86 -22.53
C TYR A 257 -45.52 -16.95 -23.47
N LEU A 258 -44.90 -17.50 -24.53
CA LEU A 258 -44.32 -16.69 -25.59
C LEU A 258 -45.41 -15.99 -26.40
N ASP A 259 -46.51 -16.68 -26.72
CA ASP A 259 -47.67 -16.10 -27.42
C ASP A 259 -48.36 -15.00 -26.58
N GLU A 260 -48.40 -15.17 -25.26
CA GLU A 260 -48.84 -14.14 -24.31
C GLU A 260 -47.86 -12.95 -24.16
N GLY A 261 -46.74 -12.94 -24.90
CA GLY A 261 -45.76 -11.86 -24.90
C GLY A 261 -44.87 -11.79 -23.65
N LYS A 262 -44.80 -12.85 -22.83
CA LYS A 262 -43.97 -12.85 -21.61
C LYS A 262 -42.49 -12.93 -21.97
N SER A 263 -41.66 -12.14 -21.27
CA SER A 263 -40.21 -12.19 -21.45
C SER A 263 -39.63 -13.57 -21.06
N ILE A 264 -38.54 -13.97 -21.73
CA ILE A 264 -37.84 -15.24 -21.47
C ILE A 264 -37.44 -15.37 -19.99
N ALA A 265 -37.03 -14.27 -19.36
CA ALA A 265 -36.71 -14.22 -17.93
C ALA A 265 -37.94 -14.52 -17.03
N LYS A 266 -39.12 -14.00 -17.40
CA LYS A 266 -40.37 -14.27 -16.68
C LYS A 266 -40.80 -15.72 -16.85
N ILE A 267 -40.69 -16.28 -18.05
CA ILE A 267 -40.98 -17.69 -18.34
C ILE A 267 -40.04 -18.64 -17.56
N SER A 268 -38.75 -18.32 -17.53
CA SER A 268 -37.74 -19.06 -16.76
C SER A 268 -38.12 -19.19 -15.28
N ARG A 269 -38.55 -18.09 -14.66
CA ARG A 269 -39.01 -18.09 -13.25
C ARG A 269 -40.32 -18.86 -13.07
N LEU A 270 -41.30 -18.64 -13.94
CA LEU A 270 -42.62 -19.29 -13.86
C LEU A 270 -42.55 -20.81 -14.00
N LEU A 271 -41.71 -21.31 -14.91
CA LEU A 271 -41.59 -22.74 -15.19
C LEU A 271 -40.48 -23.43 -14.41
N ASN A 272 -39.74 -22.66 -13.59
CA ASN A 272 -38.56 -23.09 -12.86
C ASN A 272 -37.58 -23.85 -13.79
N ILE A 273 -37.22 -23.21 -14.90
CA ILE A 273 -36.25 -23.70 -15.89
C ILE A 273 -35.09 -22.70 -15.90
N GLY A 274 -33.85 -23.18 -15.82
CA GLY A 274 -32.68 -22.30 -15.90
C GLY A 274 -32.70 -21.47 -17.19
N TYR A 275 -32.41 -20.17 -17.07
CA TYR A 275 -32.51 -19.21 -18.18
C TYR A 275 -31.78 -19.68 -19.45
N THR A 276 -30.52 -20.11 -19.31
CA THR A 276 -29.70 -20.60 -20.43
C THR A 276 -30.31 -21.82 -21.12
N ARG A 277 -30.95 -22.71 -20.36
CA ARG A 277 -31.62 -23.91 -20.89
C ARG A 277 -32.87 -23.55 -21.67
N LEU A 278 -33.65 -22.58 -21.18
CA LEU A 278 -34.82 -22.06 -21.89
C LEU A 278 -34.42 -21.29 -23.16
N TYR A 279 -33.38 -20.46 -23.06
CA TYR A 279 -32.86 -19.68 -24.18
C TYR A 279 -32.37 -20.56 -25.32
N ASN A 280 -31.57 -21.59 -25.02
CA ASN A 280 -31.10 -22.55 -26.03
C ASN A 280 -32.27 -23.30 -26.69
N TYR A 281 -33.25 -23.74 -25.90
CA TYR A 281 -34.43 -24.42 -26.45
C TYR A 281 -35.23 -23.53 -27.42
N ILE A 282 -35.42 -22.25 -27.07
CA ILE A 282 -36.13 -21.29 -27.93
C ILE A 282 -35.37 -21.07 -29.24
N ASN A 283 -34.04 -20.93 -29.17
CA ASN A 283 -33.19 -20.72 -30.35
C ASN A 283 -33.10 -21.98 -31.24
N GLU A 284 -32.97 -23.17 -30.65
CA GLU A 284 -32.87 -24.44 -31.40
C GLU A 284 -34.18 -24.81 -32.12
N ASN A 285 -35.32 -24.31 -31.66
CA ASN A 285 -36.64 -24.57 -32.23
C ASN A 285 -37.21 -23.37 -32.99
N ASP A 286 -36.40 -22.35 -33.29
CA ASP A 286 -36.79 -21.12 -34.00
C ASP A 286 -38.03 -20.40 -33.42
N LEU A 287 -38.27 -20.53 -32.11
CA LEU A 287 -39.40 -19.90 -31.42
C LEU A 287 -39.16 -18.40 -31.14
N SER A 288 -38.03 -17.85 -31.61
CA SER A 288 -37.60 -16.47 -31.43
C SER A 288 -38.45 -15.45 -32.22
N ALA A 289 -39.18 -15.90 -33.25
CA ALA A 289 -40.09 -15.06 -34.02
C ALA A 289 -41.32 -14.61 -33.21
N ILE A 290 -41.74 -15.40 -32.21
CA ILE A 290 -42.90 -15.12 -31.36
C ILE A 290 -42.62 -13.93 -30.40
N THR A 291 -41.34 -13.65 -30.13
CA THR A 291 -40.90 -12.59 -29.20
C THR A 291 -40.99 -11.15 -29.71
N GLN A 292 -41.43 -10.91 -30.96
CA GLN A 292 -41.34 -9.57 -31.58
C GLN A 292 -42.31 -8.50 -31.03
N TYR A 293 -43.19 -8.80 -30.08
CA TYR A 293 -44.18 -7.83 -29.58
C TYR A 293 -43.89 -7.14 -28.23
N SER A 294 -42.75 -7.40 -27.57
CA SER A 294 -42.47 -6.81 -26.24
C SER A 294 -41.54 -5.58 -26.22
N LYS A 295 -41.16 -5.02 -27.39
CA LYS A 295 -40.28 -3.81 -27.44
C LYS A 295 -41.00 -2.47 -27.59
N LYS A 296 -42.33 -2.43 -27.59
CA LYS A 296 -43.11 -1.18 -27.85
C LYS A 296 -43.69 -0.49 -26.61
N GLU A 297 -43.63 -1.09 -25.42
CA GLU A 297 -44.29 -0.52 -24.23
C GLU A 297 -43.36 0.18 -23.22
N GLU A 298 -42.03 0.18 -23.42
CA GLU A 298 -41.09 0.93 -22.56
C GLU A 298 -40.80 2.38 -23.05
N SER A 299 -41.55 2.89 -24.03
CA SER A 299 -41.35 4.24 -24.59
C SER A 299 -42.53 5.21 -24.43
N ILE A 300 -43.51 4.91 -23.57
CA ILE A 300 -44.62 5.83 -23.28
C ILE A 300 -44.85 5.89 -21.77
N ILE A 301 -43.87 6.41 -21.03
CA ILE A 301 -44.08 7.14 -19.78
C ILE A 301 -43.01 8.23 -19.75
N ASP A 302 -43.31 9.35 -20.42
CA ASP A 302 -42.83 10.70 -20.11
C ASP A 302 -44.07 11.60 -20.08
#